data_AF-A0ABD7Q0L8-F1
#
_entry.id   AF-A0ABD7Q0L8-F1
#
_cell.length_a   1.000
_cell.length_b   1.000
_cell.length_c   1.000
_cell.angle_alpha   90.00
_cell.angle_beta   90.00
_cell.angle_gamma   90.00
#
_symmetry.space_group_name_H-M   'P 1'
#
loop_
_entity.id
_entity.type
_entity.pdbx_description
1 polymer ?
#
loop_
_entity_poly.entity_id
_entity_poly.type
_entity_poly.pdbx_seq_one_letter_code
_entity_poly.pdbx_strand_id
1 'polypeptide(L)'
;MILSALKTQNYASALDAAIAQLAIEPDSALLHYYAAWACDGLGQENRAIPYYEKAIALGLPKADLKEAYLGLGSTYRVTGHYQQSFDLLTRATTEFPDDKALQVFYALAKYSMGDAKNALRDTLLLLTSTTQDDSILAFRKAIDFYAQDLDFISD
;
A
#
# COMPACT_ATOMS: atom_id res chain seq x y z
N MET A 1 -8.80 -16.57 -15.79
CA MET A 1 -7.85 -16.07 -16.82
C MET A 1 -7.21 -14.76 -16.41
N ILE A 2 -7.97 -13.72 -16.03
CA ILE A 2 -7.44 -12.40 -15.60
C ILE A 2 -6.42 -12.51 -14.47
N LEU A 3 -6.80 -13.12 -13.33
CA LEU A 3 -5.89 -13.26 -12.17
C LEU A 3 -4.60 -14.05 -12.51
N SER A 4 -4.69 -15.03 -13.40
CA SER A 4 -3.51 -15.76 -13.87
C SER A 4 -2.58 -14.85 -14.67
N ALA A 5 -3.14 -14.04 -15.57
CA ALA A 5 -2.39 -13.08 -16.37
C ALA A 5 -1.71 -12.02 -15.48
N LEU A 6 -2.39 -11.51 -14.45
CA LEU A 6 -1.81 -10.61 -13.45
C LEU A 6 -0.61 -11.25 -12.74
N LYS A 7 -0.76 -12.49 -12.26
CA LYS A 7 0.30 -13.23 -11.57
C LYS A 7 1.51 -13.52 -12.46
N THR A 8 1.30 -13.67 -13.77
CA THR A 8 2.39 -13.84 -14.75
C THR A 8 2.83 -12.52 -15.38
N GLN A 9 2.44 -11.38 -14.81
CA GLN A 9 2.78 -10.02 -15.26
C GLN A 9 2.37 -9.70 -16.71
N ASN A 10 1.40 -10.44 -17.25
CA ASN A 10 0.80 -10.14 -18.55
C ASN A 10 -0.31 -9.10 -18.37
N TYR A 11 0.08 -7.89 -17.98
CA TYR A 11 -0.83 -6.84 -17.53
C TYR A 11 -1.74 -6.31 -18.65
N ALA A 12 -1.25 -6.20 -19.88
CA ALA A 12 -2.06 -5.75 -21.02
C ALA A 12 -3.24 -6.71 -21.27
N SER A 13 -2.96 -8.03 -21.32
CA SER A 13 -4.01 -9.03 -21.50
C SER A 13 -4.98 -9.07 -20.30
N ALA A 14 -4.46 -8.90 -19.08
CA ALA A 14 -5.31 -8.83 -17.89
C ALA A 14 -6.26 -7.62 -17.94
N LEU A 15 -5.75 -6.44 -18.32
CA LEU A 15 -6.54 -5.22 -18.43
C LEU A 15 -7.64 -5.34 -19.49
N ASP A 16 -7.28 -5.80 -20.70
CA ASP A 16 -8.24 -5.97 -21.79
C ASP A 16 -9.37 -6.94 -21.40
N ALA A 17 -9.00 -8.06 -20.77
CA ALA A 17 -9.97 -9.05 -20.31
C ALA A 17 -10.84 -8.53 -19.17
N ALA A 18 -10.29 -7.74 -18.23
CA ALA A 18 -11.05 -7.12 -17.15
C ALA A 18 -12.04 -6.08 -17.71
N ILE A 19 -11.61 -5.20 -18.63
CA ILE A 19 -12.48 -4.20 -19.27
C ILE A 19 -13.60 -4.87 -20.05
N ALA A 20 -13.30 -5.93 -20.81
CA ALA A 20 -14.31 -6.66 -21.56
C ALA A 20 -15.39 -7.28 -20.64
N GLN A 21 -15.00 -7.78 -19.47
CA GLN A 21 -15.96 -8.30 -18.49
C GLN A 21 -16.72 -7.19 -17.74
N LEU A 22 -16.07 -6.05 -17.44
CA LEU A 22 -16.73 -4.88 -16.85
C LEU A 22 -17.82 -4.30 -17.75
N ALA A 23 -17.72 -4.46 -19.07
CA ALA A 23 -18.80 -4.08 -19.99
C ALA A 23 -20.09 -4.90 -19.78
N ILE A 24 -19.98 -6.08 -19.17
CA ILE A 24 -21.10 -6.99 -18.88
C ILE A 24 -21.51 -6.87 -17.41
N GLU A 25 -20.52 -6.77 -16.50
CA GLU A 25 -20.69 -6.71 -15.05
C GLU A 25 -20.05 -5.43 -14.48
N PRO A 26 -20.65 -4.25 -14.71
CA PRO A 26 -20.03 -2.95 -14.42
C PRO A 26 -19.81 -2.67 -12.94
N ASP A 27 -20.50 -3.39 -12.05
CA ASP A 27 -20.39 -3.23 -10.59
C ASP A 27 -19.65 -4.39 -9.90
N SER A 28 -18.83 -5.13 -10.65
CA SER A 28 -17.97 -6.16 -10.06
C SER A 28 -16.73 -5.55 -9.40
N ALA A 29 -16.70 -5.53 -8.07
CA ALA A 29 -15.58 -4.99 -7.28
C ALA A 29 -14.23 -5.62 -7.65
N LEU A 30 -14.20 -6.95 -7.83
CA LEU A 30 -12.99 -7.69 -8.17
C LEU A 30 -12.47 -7.35 -9.57
N LEU A 31 -13.36 -7.15 -10.55
CA LEU A 31 -12.92 -6.79 -11.91
C LEU A 31 -12.34 -5.37 -11.95
N HIS A 32 -12.92 -4.43 -11.20
CA HIS A 32 -12.32 -3.11 -11.01
C HIS A 32 -10.94 -3.22 -10.34
N TYR A 33 -10.79 -4.01 -9.27
CA TYR A 33 -9.50 -4.22 -8.62
C TYR A 33 -8.46 -4.80 -9.58
N TYR A 34 -8.82 -5.80 -10.39
CA TYR A 34 -7.93 -6.39 -11.39
C TYR A 34 -7.53 -5.42 -12.50
N ALA A 35 -8.46 -4.59 -12.97
CA ALA A 35 -8.14 -3.53 -13.92
C ALA A 35 -7.15 -2.52 -13.32
N ALA A 36 -7.34 -2.14 -12.05
CA ALA A 36 -6.44 -1.25 -11.33
C ALA A 36 -5.02 -1.83 -11.19
N TRP A 37 -4.91 -3.09 -10.75
CA TRP A 37 -3.63 -3.80 -10.65
C TRP A 37 -2.94 -3.90 -12.02
N ALA A 38 -3.69 -4.20 -13.08
CA ALA A 38 -3.13 -4.23 -14.43
C ALA A 38 -2.63 -2.85 -14.88
N CYS A 39 -3.36 -1.77 -14.58
CA CYS A 39 -2.91 -0.40 -14.87
C CYS A 39 -1.62 -0.05 -14.13
N ASP A 40 -1.49 -0.37 -12.84
CA ASP A 40 -0.24 -0.16 -12.09
C ASP A 40 0.92 -0.95 -12.70
N GLY A 41 0.70 -2.23 -13.05
CA GLY A 41 1.72 -3.06 -13.71
C GLY A 41 2.19 -2.53 -15.07
N LEU A 42 1.38 -1.69 -15.72
CA LEU A 42 1.70 -1.02 -16.98
C LEU A 42 2.31 0.39 -16.79
N GLY A 43 2.51 0.86 -15.55
CA GLY A 43 2.94 2.22 -15.27
C GLY A 43 1.89 3.27 -15.67
N GLN A 44 0.62 2.93 -15.50
CA GLN A 44 -0.52 3.79 -15.83
C GLN A 44 -1.29 4.17 -14.56
N GLU A 45 -0.57 4.73 -13.59
CA GLU A 45 -1.03 4.96 -12.21
C GLU A 45 -2.27 5.86 -12.19
N ASN A 46 -2.29 6.94 -12.96
CA ASN A 46 -3.46 7.82 -13.06
C ASN A 46 -4.71 7.09 -13.60
N ARG A 47 -4.54 6.07 -14.45
CA ARG A 47 -5.66 5.25 -14.93
C ARG A 47 -6.11 4.22 -13.89
N ALA A 48 -5.23 3.81 -12.98
CA ALA A 48 -5.54 2.84 -11.94
C ALA A 48 -6.46 3.41 -10.85
N ILE A 49 -6.30 4.70 -10.52
CA ILE A 49 -7.05 5.39 -9.44
C ILE A 49 -8.56 5.13 -9.50
N PRO A 50 -9.29 5.47 -10.58
CA PRO A 50 -10.75 5.31 -10.61
C PRO A 50 -11.19 3.85 -10.49
N TYR A 51 -10.38 2.90 -10.96
CA TYR A 51 -10.66 1.47 -10.81
C TYR A 51 -10.51 1.02 -9.36
N TYR A 52 -9.44 1.42 -8.66
CA TYR A 52 -9.29 1.11 -7.24
C TYR A 52 -10.40 1.74 -6.40
N GLU A 53 -10.70 3.02 -6.61
CA GLU A 53 -11.75 3.74 -5.87
C GLU A 53 -13.10 3.03 -6.02
N LYS A 54 -13.46 2.65 -7.26
CA LYS A 54 -14.70 1.91 -7.54
C LYS A 54 -14.68 0.52 -6.92
N ALA A 55 -13.55 -0.21 -6.98
CA ALA A 55 -13.41 -1.53 -6.37
C ALA A 55 -13.64 -1.48 -4.85
N ILE A 56 -13.01 -0.52 -4.16
CA ILE A 56 -13.15 -0.33 -2.72
C ILE A 56 -14.59 0.07 -2.38
N ALA A 57 -15.19 1.00 -3.14
CA ALA A 57 -16.55 1.48 -2.90
C ALA A 57 -17.63 0.38 -3.09
N LEU A 58 -17.41 -0.54 -4.03
CA LEU A 58 -18.30 -1.68 -4.28
C LEU A 58 -18.18 -2.80 -3.24
N GLY A 59 -17.11 -2.78 -2.44
CA GLY A 59 -16.84 -3.76 -1.39
C GLY A 59 -16.03 -4.95 -1.90
N LEU A 60 -14.78 -5.05 -1.41
CA LEU A 60 -13.90 -6.18 -1.65
C LEU A 60 -13.90 -7.13 -0.45
N PRO A 61 -13.65 -8.44 -0.67
CA PRO A 61 -13.27 -9.34 0.40
C PRO A 61 -12.05 -8.79 1.15
N LYS A 62 -11.94 -9.04 2.46
CA LYS A 62 -10.86 -8.48 3.29
C LYS A 62 -9.45 -8.72 2.75
N ALA A 63 -9.20 -9.89 2.16
CA ALA A 63 -7.90 -10.20 1.57
C ALA A 63 -7.56 -9.24 0.42
N ASP A 64 -8.49 -9.05 -0.51
CA ASP A 64 -8.31 -8.18 -1.67
C ASP A 64 -8.39 -6.69 -1.29
N LEU A 65 -9.17 -6.33 -0.28
CA LEU A 65 -9.30 -4.95 0.21
C LEU A 65 -7.95 -4.41 0.72
N LYS A 66 -7.17 -5.23 1.44
CA LYS A 66 -5.83 -4.84 1.91
C LYS A 66 -4.89 -4.53 0.75
N GLU A 67 -4.89 -5.40 -0.27
CA GLU A 67 -4.07 -5.22 -1.47
C GLU A 67 -4.55 -4.01 -2.29
N ALA A 68 -5.86 -3.75 -2.36
CA ALA A 68 -6.40 -2.56 -3.00
C ALA A 68 -6.05 -1.27 -2.25
N TYR A 69 -6.06 -1.27 -0.91
CA TYR A 69 -5.58 -0.15 -0.11
C TYR A 69 -4.09 0.11 -0.32
N LEU A 70 -3.26 -0.94 -0.36
CA LEU A 70 -1.83 -0.83 -0.66
C LEU A 70 -1.60 -0.26 -2.06
N GLY A 71 -2.24 -0.85 -3.07
CA GLY A 71 -2.18 -0.40 -4.47
C GLY A 71 -2.56 1.06 -4.59
N LEU A 72 -3.80 1.42 -4.23
CA LEU A 72 -4.29 2.80 -4.33
C LEU A 72 -3.48 3.79 -3.49
N GLY A 73 -3.11 3.42 -2.26
CA GLY A 73 -2.27 4.26 -1.40
C GLY A 73 -0.92 4.57 -2.04
N SER A 74 -0.30 3.56 -2.67
CA SER A 74 0.93 3.74 -3.45
C SER A 74 0.70 4.60 -4.69
N THR A 75 -0.34 4.31 -5.47
CA THR A 75 -0.72 5.02 -6.70
C THR A 75 -0.96 6.51 -6.41
N TYR A 76 -1.72 6.86 -5.37
CA TYR A 76 -1.89 8.24 -4.94
C TYR A 76 -0.56 8.89 -4.58
N ARG A 77 0.32 8.19 -3.85
CA ARG A 77 1.63 8.74 -3.46
C ARG A 77 2.49 9.05 -4.69
N VAL A 78 2.66 8.11 -5.61
CA VAL A 78 3.54 8.31 -6.78
C VAL A 78 3.01 9.33 -7.78
N THR A 79 1.69 9.56 -7.80
CA THR A 79 1.03 10.57 -8.63
C THR A 79 0.93 11.95 -7.95
N GLY A 80 1.47 12.12 -6.74
CA GLY A 80 1.51 13.40 -6.04
C GLY A 80 0.29 13.71 -5.16
N HIS A 81 -0.68 12.79 -5.08
CA HIS A 81 -1.88 12.90 -4.23
C HIS A 81 -1.57 12.49 -2.78
N TYR A 82 -0.57 13.13 -2.15
CA TYR A 82 -0.03 12.71 -0.86
C TYR A 82 -1.07 12.68 0.27
N GLN A 83 -1.95 13.69 0.34
CA GLN A 83 -3.01 13.73 1.36
C GLN A 83 -3.97 12.55 1.21
N GLN A 84 -4.40 12.22 -0.01
CA GLN A 84 -5.29 11.08 -0.26
C GLN A 84 -4.60 9.75 0.09
N SER A 85 -3.31 9.62 -0.24
CA SER A 85 -2.50 8.46 0.17
C SER A 85 -2.47 8.31 1.69
N PHE A 86 -2.17 9.41 2.41
CA PHE A 86 -2.09 9.43 3.87
C PHE A 86 -3.44 9.08 4.52
N ASP A 87 -4.53 9.69 4.08
CA ASP A 87 -5.87 9.45 4.64
C ASP A 87 -6.33 8.00 4.40
N LEU A 88 -6.09 7.48 3.19
CA LEU A 88 -6.43 6.11 2.85
C LEU A 88 -5.62 5.10 3.67
N LEU A 89 -4.31 5.28 3.78
CA LEU A 89 -3.43 4.37 4.53
C LEU A 89 -3.61 4.50 6.06
N THR A 90 -4.06 5.66 6.55
CA THR A 90 -4.51 5.81 7.94
C THR A 90 -5.75 4.95 8.20
N ARG A 91 -6.73 4.99 7.30
CA ARG A 91 -7.92 4.12 7.40
C ARG A 91 -7.55 2.64 7.30
N ALA A 92 -6.70 2.29 6.34
CA ALA A 92 -6.28 0.90 6.12
C ALA A 92 -5.53 0.32 7.32
N THR A 93 -4.62 1.07 7.93
CA THR A 93 -3.90 0.63 9.15
C THR A 93 -4.79 0.61 10.39
N THR A 94 -5.87 1.38 10.43
CA THR A 94 -6.90 1.27 11.48
C THR A 94 -7.74 0.00 11.32
N GLU A 95 -8.10 -0.35 10.08
CA GLU A 95 -8.91 -1.54 9.76
C GLU A 95 -8.10 -2.85 9.86
N PHE A 96 -6.81 -2.80 9.51
CA PHE A 96 -5.89 -3.93 9.48
C PHE A 96 -4.62 -3.64 10.30
N PRO A 97 -4.74 -3.50 11.63
CA PRO A 97 -3.64 -3.03 12.49
C PRO A 97 -2.43 -3.97 12.52
N ASP A 98 -2.61 -5.25 12.20
CA ASP A 98 -1.53 -6.24 12.22
C ASP A 98 -0.82 -6.38 10.86
N ASP A 99 -1.32 -5.74 9.79
CA ASP A 99 -0.76 -5.87 8.46
C ASP A 99 0.51 -5.02 8.30
N LYS A 100 1.65 -5.69 8.30
CA LYS A 100 2.98 -5.07 8.28
C LYS A 100 3.24 -4.32 6.97
N ALA A 101 2.72 -4.80 5.85
CA ALA A 101 2.87 -4.10 4.58
C ALA A 101 2.12 -2.76 4.60
N LEU A 102 0.88 -2.75 5.09
CA LEU A 102 0.13 -1.49 5.25
C LEU A 102 0.85 -0.50 6.18
N GLN A 103 1.47 -0.98 7.26
CA GLN A 103 2.27 -0.13 8.16
C GLN A 103 3.48 0.50 7.43
N VAL A 104 4.19 -0.25 6.59
CA VAL A 104 5.30 0.29 5.77
C VAL A 104 4.80 1.35 4.80
N PHE A 105 3.74 1.07 4.04
CA PHE A 105 3.21 2.03 3.07
C PHE A 105 2.67 3.28 3.75
N TYR A 106 2.07 3.15 4.93
CA TYR A 106 1.66 4.30 5.73
C TYR A 106 2.84 5.17 6.17
N ALA A 107 3.98 4.57 6.56
CA ALA A 107 5.20 5.33 6.85
C ALA A 107 5.72 6.09 5.60
N LEU A 108 5.65 5.48 4.42
CA LEU A 108 5.98 6.16 3.15
C LEU A 108 5.04 7.35 2.88
N ALA A 109 3.75 7.22 3.19
CA ALA A 109 2.80 8.32 3.06
C ALA A 109 3.09 9.46 4.05
N LYS A 110 3.44 9.15 5.31
CA LYS A 110 3.91 10.14 6.30
C LYS A 110 5.12 10.92 5.79
N TYR A 111 6.10 10.22 5.24
CA TYR A 111 7.28 10.84 4.65
C TYR A 111 6.90 11.80 3.51
N SER A 112 6.03 11.37 2.58
CA SER A 112 5.53 12.23 1.50
C SER A 112 4.73 13.44 2.00
N MET A 113 4.12 13.35 3.18
CA MET A 113 3.47 14.47 3.88
C MET A 113 4.44 15.39 4.63
N GLY A 114 5.75 15.12 4.59
CA GLY A 114 6.78 15.88 5.30
C GLY A 114 7.00 15.43 6.75
N ASP A 115 6.27 14.43 7.23
CA ASP A 115 6.44 13.85 8.57
C ASP A 115 7.51 12.74 8.57
N ALA A 116 8.73 13.12 8.16
CA ALA A 116 9.86 12.21 8.04
C ALA A 116 10.26 11.62 9.40
N LYS A 117 10.09 12.39 10.49
CA LYS A 117 10.43 11.96 11.85
C LYS A 117 9.56 10.77 12.28
N ASN A 118 8.23 10.88 12.19
CA ASN A 118 7.37 9.76 12.58
C ASN A 118 7.46 8.61 11.58
N ALA A 119 7.66 8.89 10.28
CA ALA A 119 7.90 7.84 9.28
C ALA A 119 9.12 6.97 9.65
N LEU A 120 10.25 7.59 10.00
CA LEU A 120 11.46 6.87 10.39
C LEU A 120 11.27 6.13 11.70
N ARG A 121 10.70 6.78 12.72
CA ARG A 121 10.40 6.16 14.02
C ARG A 121 9.58 4.88 13.84
N ASP A 122 8.45 4.96 13.12
CA ASP A 122 7.55 3.82 12.98
C ASP A 122 8.20 2.70 12.15
N THR A 123 9.01 3.06 11.15
CA THR A 123 9.79 2.09 10.35
C THR A 123 10.81 1.34 11.21
N LEU A 124 11.52 2.03 12.11
CA LEU A 124 12.50 1.41 13.01
C LEU A 124 11.83 0.45 14.01
N LEU A 125 10.73 0.87 14.62
CA LEU A 125 9.95 0.02 15.54
C LEU A 125 9.38 -1.21 14.82
N LEU A 126 8.93 -1.03 13.57
CA LEU A 126 8.47 -2.13 12.74
C LEU A 126 9.62 -3.10 12.46
N LEU A 127 10.77 -2.60 12.00
CA LEU A 127 11.98 -3.37 11.70
C LEU A 127 12.40 -4.24 12.90
N THR A 128 12.53 -3.65 14.09
CA THR A 128 12.99 -4.39 15.28
C THR A 128 11.96 -5.41 15.77
N SER A 129 10.67 -5.20 15.46
CA SER A 129 9.59 -6.14 15.81
C SER A 129 9.48 -7.32 14.83
N THR A 130 9.91 -7.17 13.57
CA THR A 130 9.70 -8.18 12.52
C THR A 130 10.98 -8.87 12.04
N THR A 131 12.14 -8.28 12.27
CA THR A 131 13.41 -8.81 11.77
C THR A 131 13.80 -10.12 12.47
N GLN A 132 14.45 -11.01 11.73
CA GLN A 132 15.15 -12.20 12.23
C GLN A 132 16.68 -12.06 12.09
N ASP A 133 17.17 -10.87 11.70
CA ASP A 133 18.59 -10.61 11.56
C ASP A 133 19.25 -10.40 12.92
N ASP A 134 20.14 -11.32 13.30
CA ASP A 134 20.82 -11.31 14.60
C ASP A 134 21.64 -10.03 14.84
N SER A 135 22.22 -9.45 13.78
CA SER A 135 23.04 -8.25 13.90
C SER A 135 22.18 -7.04 14.27
N ILE A 136 20.98 -6.92 13.70
CA ILE A 136 20.01 -5.88 14.06
C ILE A 136 19.47 -6.13 15.47
N LEU A 137 19.12 -7.39 15.80
CA LEU A 137 18.57 -7.75 17.11
C LEU A 137 19.55 -7.50 18.25
N ALA A 138 20.85 -7.66 18.03
CA ALA A 138 21.89 -7.30 19.00
C ALA A 138 21.83 -5.81 19.41
N PHE A 139 21.37 -4.93 18.52
CA PHE A 139 21.21 -3.49 18.76
C PHE A 139 19.77 -3.05 19.01
N ARG A 140 18.81 -3.97 19.16
CA ARG A 140 17.38 -3.66 19.30
C ARG A 140 17.10 -2.59 20.36
N LYS A 141 17.68 -2.72 21.55
CA LYS A 141 17.46 -1.74 22.65
C LYS A 141 17.86 -0.32 22.25
N ALA A 142 18.98 -0.17 21.54
CA ALA A 142 19.46 1.14 21.09
C ALA A 142 18.56 1.68 19.96
N ILE A 143 18.18 0.83 19.01
CA ILE A 143 17.29 1.22 17.90
C ILE A 143 15.92 1.65 18.44
N ASP A 144 15.34 0.88 19.37
CA ASP A 144 14.05 1.20 20.00
C ASP A 144 14.13 2.50 20.82
N PHE A 145 15.27 2.79 21.46
CA PHE A 145 15.52 4.06 22.15
C PHE A 145 15.57 5.24 21.17
N TYR A 146 16.37 5.16 20.11
CA TYR A 146 16.45 6.23 19.12
C TYR A 146 15.14 6.43 18.36
N ALA A 147 14.36 5.37 18.15
CA ALA A 147 13.04 5.51 17.56
C ALA A 147 12.10 6.38 18.43
N GLN A 148 12.25 6.37 19.76
CA GLN A 148 11.47 7.21 20.66
C GLN A 148 11.93 8.67 20.66
N ASP A 149 13.23 8.90 20.50
CA ASP A 149 13.82 10.24 20.40
C ASP A 149 14.91 10.32 19.33
N LEU A 150 14.49 10.56 18.09
CA LEU A 150 15.39 10.59 16.92
C LEU A 150 16.37 11.77 16.94
N ASP A 151 16.10 12.80 17.74
CA ASP A 151 16.94 14.01 17.84
C ASP A 151 17.81 13.99 19.10
N PHE A 152 17.88 12.85 19.82
CA PHE A 152 18.67 12.72 21.03
C PHE A 152 20.16 12.98 20.78
N ILE A 153 20.74 13.86 21.58
CA ILE A 153 22.17 14.15 21.63
C ILE A 153 22.61 13.99 23.09
N SER A 154 23.61 13.14 23.33
CA SER A 154 24.20 12.99 24.66
C SER A 154 25.20 14.13 24.92
N ASP A 155 25.13 14.71 26.12
CA ASP A 155 26.12 15.66 26.63
C ASP A 155 27.51 15.05 26.86
#